data_AF-A0A3A8GPN0-F1
#
_entry.id   AF-A0A3A8GPN0-F1
#
_cell.length_a   1.000
_cell.length_b   1.000
_cell.length_c   1.000
_cell.angle_alpha   90.00
_cell.angle_beta   90.00
_cell.angle_gamma   90.00
#
_symmetry.space_group_name_H-M   'P 1'
#
loop_
_entity.id
_entity.type
_entity.pdbx_description
1 polymer ?
#
loop_
_entity_poly.entity_id
_entity_poly.type
_entity_poly.pdbx_seq_one_letter_code
_entity_poly.pdbx_strand_id
1 'polypeptide(L)'
;MPVFGLAAVWGEAASPEMAAAVVEGLGALLPSAQSMQLVVAFRDEAGALEVKVEVPGYPRAAVERLGEEVRKSGGTFVELWRLPKAERDALRSRTLSGGTPFAGNERTQAAQELRQHLEALSARGPLPAPSTPKAPPPSEAPPAPQAAPTGGGVAPETGPSEESSPSDPPAPSPAPSPAPSGDESQRRARRFAVKLEMEFRTELDFVREHALNISNGGLFVRTAHRPPQDSVVTVDVKLPNGQRLQGEALVVHVVDEQYTGGVGLAFLSDDATFSATLDGYLASLAGEKA
;
A
#
# COMPACT_ATOMS: atom_id res chain seq x y z
N MET A 1 -12.55 16.16 -12.34
CA MET A 1 -13.25 15.96 -11.05
C MET A 1 -12.72 14.66 -10.51
N PRO A 2 -12.16 14.66 -9.30
CA PRO A 2 -11.41 13.53 -8.82
C PRO A 2 -12.27 12.34 -8.44
N VAL A 3 -11.79 11.19 -8.89
CA VAL A 3 -12.37 9.88 -8.61
C VAL A 3 -11.53 9.18 -7.54
N PHE A 4 -12.17 8.84 -6.44
CA PHE A 4 -11.57 8.13 -5.32
C PHE A 4 -12.03 6.68 -5.33
N GLY A 5 -11.08 5.75 -5.39
CA GLY A 5 -11.34 4.31 -5.33
C GLY A 5 -11.29 3.77 -3.90
N LEU A 6 -12.41 3.29 -3.38
CA LEU A 6 -12.54 2.65 -2.07
C LEU A 6 -12.81 1.16 -2.28
N ALA A 7 -12.32 0.31 -1.37
CA ALA A 7 -12.62 -1.11 -1.39
C ALA A 7 -13.03 -1.62 -0.01
N ALA A 8 -14.01 -2.51 0.00
CA ALA A 8 -14.45 -3.26 1.16
C ALA A 8 -14.46 -4.76 0.84
N VAL A 9 -13.97 -5.59 1.76
CA VAL A 9 -13.89 -7.05 1.58
C VAL A 9 -14.47 -7.73 2.80
N TRP A 10 -15.43 -8.63 2.61
CA TRP A 10 -16.11 -9.39 3.65
C TRP A 10 -15.85 -10.88 3.45
N GLY A 11 -15.36 -11.55 4.49
CA GLY A 11 -15.18 -13.01 4.51
C GLY A 11 -16.32 -13.73 5.22
N GLU A 12 -16.13 -15.01 5.52
CA GLU A 12 -17.13 -15.89 6.15
C GLU A 12 -17.63 -15.42 7.53
N ALA A 13 -16.81 -14.67 8.27
CA ALA A 13 -17.17 -14.14 9.59
C ALA A 13 -17.99 -12.84 9.54
N ALA A 14 -18.21 -12.27 8.35
CA ALA A 14 -18.96 -11.04 8.19
C ALA A 14 -20.47 -11.25 8.42
N SER A 15 -21.15 -10.21 8.90
CA SER A 15 -22.62 -10.22 8.96
C SER A 15 -23.19 -9.87 7.57
N PRO A 16 -23.91 -10.78 6.90
CA PRO A 16 -24.46 -10.50 5.58
C PRO A 16 -25.43 -9.32 5.57
N GLU A 17 -26.25 -9.20 6.63
CA GLU A 17 -27.23 -8.12 6.76
C GLU A 17 -26.56 -6.77 6.98
N MET A 18 -25.54 -6.70 7.84
CA MET A 18 -24.81 -5.45 8.07
C MET A 18 -23.99 -5.06 6.84
N ALA A 19 -23.37 -6.01 6.15
CA ALA A 19 -22.63 -5.75 4.91
C ALA A 19 -23.54 -5.15 3.84
N ALA A 20 -24.73 -5.73 3.64
CA ALA A 20 -25.74 -5.19 2.72
C ALA A 20 -26.21 -3.78 3.13
N ALA A 21 -26.48 -3.55 4.41
CA ALA A 21 -26.89 -2.25 4.93
C ALA A 21 -25.83 -1.16 4.68
N VAL A 22 -24.54 -1.49 4.74
CA VAL A 22 -23.46 -0.56 4.36
C VAL A 22 -23.59 -0.16 2.89
N VAL A 23 -23.80 -1.11 1.98
CA VAL A 23 -23.92 -0.85 0.54
C VAL A 23 -25.14 0.00 0.21
N GLU A 24 -26.30 -0.30 0.80
CA GLU A 24 -27.51 0.50 0.65
C GLU A 24 -27.31 1.92 1.19
N GLY A 25 -26.66 2.03 2.35
CA GLY A 25 -26.38 3.28 3.06
C GLY A 25 -25.33 4.17 2.41
N LEU A 26 -24.63 3.74 1.36
CA LEU A 26 -23.51 4.49 0.77
C LEU A 26 -23.84 5.94 0.40
N GLY A 27 -25.04 6.22 -0.10
CA GLY A 27 -25.46 7.59 -0.44
C GLY A 27 -25.65 8.50 0.77
N ALA A 28 -26.02 7.95 1.93
CA ALA A 28 -26.08 8.69 3.18
C ALA A 28 -24.69 8.83 3.83
N LEU A 29 -23.84 7.81 3.66
CA LEU A 29 -22.46 7.82 4.15
C LEU A 29 -21.55 8.73 3.34
N LEU A 30 -21.82 8.92 2.04
CA LEU A 30 -21.04 9.74 1.11
C LEU A 30 -21.92 10.83 0.46
N PRO A 31 -22.44 11.79 1.25
CA PRO A 31 -23.42 12.77 0.76
C PRO A 31 -22.83 13.79 -0.23
N SER A 32 -21.51 13.94 -0.25
CA SER A 32 -20.80 14.85 -1.17
C SER A 32 -20.51 14.23 -2.54
N ALA A 33 -20.82 12.94 -2.74
CA ALA A 33 -20.60 12.24 -4.00
C ALA A 33 -21.50 12.80 -5.09
N GLN A 34 -20.92 13.29 -6.18
CA GLN A 34 -21.67 13.71 -7.37
C GLN A 34 -22.08 12.51 -8.21
N SER A 35 -21.16 11.55 -8.35
CA SER A 35 -21.42 10.28 -9.01
C SER A 35 -20.75 9.13 -8.23
N MET A 36 -21.29 7.93 -8.41
CA MET A 36 -20.80 6.72 -7.74
C MET A 36 -20.94 5.54 -8.70
N GLN A 37 -19.90 4.74 -8.79
CA GLN A 37 -19.89 3.45 -9.47
C GLN A 37 -19.46 2.37 -8.48
N LEU A 38 -20.11 1.22 -8.58
CA LEU A 38 -19.89 0.09 -7.70
C LEU A 38 -19.42 -1.08 -8.56
N VAL A 39 -18.52 -1.89 -8.03
CA VAL A 39 -18.17 -3.19 -8.61
C VAL A 39 -18.24 -4.20 -7.49
N VAL A 40 -19.16 -5.15 -7.61
CA VAL A 40 -19.29 -6.25 -6.64
C VAL A 40 -18.63 -7.48 -7.23
N ALA A 41 -17.67 -8.05 -6.52
CA ALA A 41 -16.95 -9.24 -6.96
C ALA A 41 -17.11 -10.36 -5.93
N PHE A 42 -17.33 -11.57 -6.43
CA PHE A 42 -17.52 -12.76 -5.61
C PHE A 42 -16.33 -13.71 -5.73
N ARG A 43 -15.92 -14.25 -4.59
CA ARG A 43 -14.89 -15.27 -4.43
C ARG A 43 -15.43 -16.39 -3.55
N ASP A 44 -14.82 -17.56 -3.65
CA ASP A 44 -15.24 -18.74 -2.90
C ASP A 44 -15.15 -18.56 -1.38
N GLU A 45 -14.35 -17.60 -0.90
CA GLU A 45 -14.13 -17.31 0.52
C GLU A 45 -14.53 -15.88 0.93
N ALA A 46 -14.92 -15.03 -0.03
CA ALA A 46 -15.19 -13.62 0.24
C ALA A 46 -16.15 -12.97 -0.76
N GLY A 47 -16.88 -11.95 -0.30
CA GLY A 47 -17.52 -10.94 -1.14
C GLY A 47 -16.73 -9.64 -1.07
N ALA A 48 -16.54 -8.95 -2.19
CA ALA A 48 -15.83 -7.68 -2.23
C ALA A 48 -16.61 -6.62 -3.01
N LEU A 49 -16.42 -5.38 -2.60
CA LEU A 49 -17.00 -4.20 -3.21
C LEU A 49 -15.88 -3.19 -3.47
N GLU A 50 -15.75 -2.75 -4.73
CA GLU A 50 -15.05 -1.51 -5.06
C GLU A 50 -16.10 -0.41 -5.26
N VAL A 51 -15.88 0.74 -4.64
CA VAL A 51 -16.69 1.95 -4.81
C VAL A 51 -15.79 3.01 -5.43
N LYS A 52 -16.10 3.45 -6.64
CA LYS A 52 -15.49 4.63 -7.25
C LYS A 52 -16.41 5.81 -7.04
N VAL A 53 -15.90 6.87 -6.40
CA VAL A 53 -16.69 8.04 -6.01
C VAL A 53 -16.10 9.29 -6.63
N GLU A 54 -16.91 10.05 -7.35
CA GLU A 54 -16.53 11.36 -7.88
C GLU A 54 -16.97 12.46 -6.90
N VAL A 55 -16.01 13.23 -6.38
CA VAL A 55 -16.21 14.27 -5.35
C VAL A 55 -15.32 15.47 -5.64
N PRO A 56 -15.70 16.70 -5.22
CA PRO A 56 -14.84 17.88 -5.42
C PRO A 56 -13.55 17.86 -4.59
N GLY A 57 -13.51 17.09 -3.50
CA GLY A 57 -12.36 16.93 -2.63
C GLY A 57 -12.52 15.70 -1.74
N TYR A 58 -11.44 15.27 -1.08
CA TYR A 58 -11.46 14.05 -0.27
C TYR A 58 -12.32 14.22 1.00
N PRO A 59 -13.45 13.49 1.14
CA PRO A 59 -14.37 13.70 2.25
C PRO A 59 -13.96 12.82 3.44
N ARG A 60 -12.85 13.18 4.09
CA ARG A 60 -12.19 12.36 5.12
C ARG A 60 -13.13 11.81 6.19
N ALA A 61 -13.94 12.67 6.82
CA ALA A 61 -14.87 12.25 7.87
C ALA A 61 -15.92 11.24 7.38
N ALA A 62 -16.38 11.37 6.14
CA ALA A 62 -17.32 10.45 5.52
C ALA A 62 -16.68 9.09 5.21
N VAL A 63 -15.44 9.10 4.71
CA VAL A 63 -14.65 7.90 4.41
C VAL A 63 -14.26 7.15 5.69
N GLU A 64 -13.87 7.86 6.75
CA GLU A 64 -13.58 7.28 8.07
C GLU A 64 -14.83 6.59 8.65
N ARG A 65 -15.99 7.25 8.58
CA ARG A 65 -17.27 6.66 9.02
C ARG A 65 -17.66 5.43 8.20
N LEU A 66 -17.50 5.48 6.87
CA LEU A 66 -17.73 4.31 6.02
C LEU A 66 -16.81 3.15 6.42
N GLY A 67 -15.53 3.42 6.66
CA GLY A 67 -14.59 2.41 7.13
C GLY A 67 -14.96 1.81 8.48
N GLU A 68 -15.55 2.58 9.40
CA GLU A 68 -16.09 2.08 10.67
C GLU A 68 -17.27 1.14 10.46
N GLU A 69 -18.23 1.50 9.62
CA GLU A 69 -19.39 0.66 9.33
C GLU A 69 -19.00 -0.65 8.63
N VAL A 70 -18.05 -0.60 7.68
CA VAL A 70 -17.46 -1.80 7.07
C VAL A 70 -16.82 -2.69 8.14
N ARG A 71 -16.02 -2.12 9.06
CA ARG A 71 -15.41 -2.88 10.17
C ARG A 71 -16.45 -3.48 11.12
N LYS A 72 -17.52 -2.74 11.46
CA LYS A 72 -18.63 -3.25 12.30
C LYS A 72 -19.35 -4.42 11.65
N SER A 73 -19.46 -4.43 10.32
CA SER A 73 -20.03 -5.55 9.57
C SER A 73 -19.09 -6.76 9.40
N GLY A 74 -17.87 -6.71 9.97
CA GLY A 74 -16.87 -7.77 9.87
C GLY A 74 -16.03 -7.73 8.58
N GLY A 75 -16.08 -6.62 7.85
CA GLY A 75 -15.30 -6.40 6.65
C GLY A 75 -13.97 -5.67 6.89
N THR A 76 -13.08 -5.74 5.90
CA THR A 76 -11.85 -4.94 5.82
C THR A 76 -12.05 -3.80 4.83
N PHE A 77 -11.67 -2.58 5.22
CA PHE A 77 -11.79 -1.38 4.41
C PHE A 77 -10.42 -0.87 3.95
N VAL A 78 -10.34 -0.44 2.69
CA VAL A 78 -9.10 0.00 2.04
C VAL A 78 -9.35 1.22 1.15
N GLU A 79 -8.54 2.26 1.33
CA GLU A 79 -8.46 3.40 0.42
C GLU A 79 -7.43 3.09 -0.68
N LEU A 80 -7.87 2.79 -1.90
CA LEU A 80 -7.02 2.21 -2.94
C LEU A 80 -5.88 3.12 -3.38
N TRP A 81 -6.04 4.44 -3.30
CA TRP A 81 -4.99 5.41 -3.64
C TRP A 81 -3.91 5.54 -2.55
N ARG A 82 -4.14 5.03 -1.34
CA ARG A 82 -3.12 4.97 -0.28
C ARG A 82 -2.22 3.75 -0.42
N LEU A 83 -2.63 2.75 -1.19
CA LEU A 83 -1.83 1.57 -1.43
C LEU A 83 -0.75 1.82 -2.49
N PRO A 84 0.45 1.23 -2.34
CA PRO A 84 1.39 1.11 -3.45
C PRO A 84 0.70 0.48 -4.66
N LYS A 85 1.02 0.97 -5.87
CA LYS A 85 0.41 0.49 -7.12
C LYS A 85 0.42 -1.04 -7.23
N ALA A 86 1.55 -1.68 -6.95
CA ALA A 86 1.67 -3.14 -6.99
C ALA A 86 0.71 -3.84 -6.03
N GLU A 87 0.55 -3.33 -4.80
CA GLU A 87 -0.40 -3.86 -3.81
C GLU A 87 -1.85 -3.64 -4.24
N ARG A 88 -2.16 -2.45 -4.76
CA ARG A 88 -3.49 -2.08 -5.28
C ARG A 88 -3.90 -2.98 -6.45
N ASP A 89 -3.00 -3.16 -7.41
CA ASP A 89 -3.27 -3.94 -8.61
C ASP A 89 -3.37 -5.44 -8.27
N ALA A 90 -2.56 -5.92 -7.31
CA ALA A 90 -2.70 -7.26 -6.75
C ALA A 90 -4.04 -7.45 -6.02
N LEU A 91 -4.48 -6.47 -5.22
CA LEU A 91 -5.77 -6.49 -4.54
C LEU A 91 -6.93 -6.58 -5.56
N ARG A 92 -6.88 -5.75 -6.61
CA ARG A 92 -7.87 -5.77 -7.69
C ARG A 92 -7.90 -7.10 -8.43
N SER A 93 -6.73 -7.58 -8.86
CA SER A 93 -6.61 -8.87 -9.56
C SER A 93 -7.15 -10.03 -8.72
N ARG A 94 -6.74 -10.11 -7.44
CA ARG A 94 -7.13 -11.20 -6.55
C ARG A 94 -8.60 -11.13 -6.15
N THR A 95 -9.12 -9.94 -5.84
CA THR A 95 -10.36 -9.80 -5.07
C THR A 95 -11.49 -9.15 -5.86
N LEU A 96 -11.18 -8.22 -6.77
CA LEU A 96 -12.17 -7.39 -7.48
C LEU A 96 -12.33 -7.78 -8.96
N SER A 97 -11.49 -8.67 -9.48
CA SER A 97 -11.55 -9.06 -10.90
C SER A 97 -12.79 -9.89 -11.23
N GLY A 98 -13.39 -9.61 -12.39
CA GLY A 98 -14.63 -10.26 -12.82
C GLY A 98 -15.88 -9.82 -12.05
N GLY A 99 -15.80 -8.72 -11.31
CA GLY A 99 -16.96 -8.17 -10.60
C GLY A 99 -18.03 -7.61 -11.53
N THR A 100 -19.27 -7.65 -11.07
CA THR A 100 -20.43 -7.06 -11.73
C THR A 100 -20.47 -5.56 -11.44
N PRO A 101 -20.48 -4.69 -12.47
CA PRO A 101 -20.61 -3.26 -12.28
C PRO A 101 -22.07 -2.86 -11.98
N PHE A 102 -22.25 -1.91 -11.08
CA PHE A 102 -23.54 -1.28 -10.78
C PHE A 102 -23.39 0.24 -10.74
N ALA A 103 -24.43 0.94 -11.19
CA ALA A 103 -24.55 2.37 -11.01
C ALA A 103 -24.94 2.72 -9.55
N GLY A 104 -24.67 3.96 -9.12
CA GLY A 104 -24.99 4.41 -7.76
C GLY A 104 -26.48 4.36 -7.38
N ASN A 105 -27.40 4.32 -8.33
CA ASN A 105 -28.83 4.11 -8.08
C ASN A 105 -29.22 2.63 -7.94
N GLU A 106 -28.35 1.69 -8.35
CA GLU A 106 -28.56 0.24 -8.27
C GLU A 106 -27.98 -0.35 -6.97
N ARG A 107 -27.68 0.49 -5.98
CA ARG A 107 -27.14 0.11 -4.66
C ARG A 107 -27.92 -1.01 -3.97
N THR A 108 -29.26 -0.95 -4.03
CA THR A 108 -30.12 -1.98 -3.42
C THR A 108 -29.92 -3.34 -4.09
N GLN A 109 -29.76 -3.37 -5.41
CA GLN A 109 -29.47 -4.61 -6.14
C GLN A 109 -28.07 -5.14 -5.79
N ALA A 110 -27.06 -4.27 -5.81
CA ALA A 110 -25.69 -4.62 -5.42
C ALA A 110 -25.62 -5.18 -3.98
N ALA A 111 -26.37 -4.56 -3.04
CA ALA A 111 -26.48 -5.01 -1.66
C ALA A 111 -27.14 -6.38 -1.54
N GLN A 112 -28.19 -6.63 -2.32
CA GLN A 112 -28.90 -7.91 -2.33
C GLN A 112 -28.01 -9.03 -2.87
N GLU A 113 -27.27 -8.80 -3.96
CA GLU A 113 -26.34 -9.81 -4.50
C GLU A 113 -25.20 -10.10 -3.51
N LEU A 114 -24.63 -9.06 -2.88
CA LEU A 114 -23.63 -9.23 -1.84
C LEU A 114 -24.16 -10.04 -0.65
N ARG A 115 -25.37 -9.73 -0.18
CA ARG A 115 -26.04 -10.46 0.91
C ARG A 115 -26.17 -11.95 0.58
N GLN A 116 -26.75 -12.26 -0.58
CA GLN A 116 -27.00 -13.64 -1.01
C GLN A 116 -25.69 -14.45 -1.07
N HIS A 117 -24.61 -13.84 -1.56
CA HIS A 117 -23.31 -14.47 -1.60
C HIS A 117 -22.76 -14.75 -0.19
N LEU A 118 -22.78 -13.76 0.70
CA LEU A 118 -22.27 -13.91 2.07
C LEU A 118 -23.11 -14.91 2.91
N GLU A 119 -24.43 -14.96 2.69
CA GLU A 119 -25.30 -15.99 3.28
C GLU A 119 -24.91 -17.40 2.78
N ALA A 120 -24.65 -17.55 1.47
CA ALA A 120 -24.21 -18.80 0.89
C ALA A 120 -22.84 -19.26 1.43
N LEU A 121 -21.90 -18.31 1.65
CA LEU A 121 -20.61 -18.59 2.30
C LEU A 121 -20.81 -19.04 3.74
N SER A 122 -21.61 -18.31 4.52
CA SER A 122 -21.88 -18.64 5.92
C SER A 122 -22.55 -20.01 6.06
N ALA A 123 -23.42 -20.38 5.11
CA ALA A 123 -24.11 -21.67 5.10
C ALA A 123 -23.21 -22.86 4.73
N ARG A 124 -22.08 -22.64 4.03
CA ARG A 124 -21.11 -23.71 3.73
C ARG A 124 -20.38 -24.21 4.97
N GLY A 125 -20.32 -23.40 6.03
CA GLY A 125 -19.56 -23.68 7.24
C GLY A 125 -18.03 -23.65 6.98
N PRO A 126 -17.21 -23.64 8.04
CA PRO A 126 -15.76 -23.67 7.87
C PRO A 126 -15.35 -24.93 7.12
N LEU A 127 -14.53 -24.77 6.07
CA LEU A 127 -13.93 -25.89 5.34
C LEU A 127 -13.39 -26.92 6.35
N PRO A 128 -13.69 -28.23 6.20
CA PRO A 128 -13.13 -29.24 7.06
C PRO A 128 -11.60 -29.10 6.99
N ALA A 129 -10.97 -28.91 8.15
CA ALA A 129 -9.53 -28.82 8.25
C ALA A 129 -8.90 -29.99 7.46
N PRO A 130 -7.84 -29.76 6.67
CA PRO A 130 -7.16 -30.84 5.98
C PRO A 130 -6.80 -31.89 7.02
N SER A 131 -7.44 -33.06 6.93
CA SER A 131 -7.23 -34.16 7.86
C SER A 131 -5.74 -34.44 7.89
N THR A 132 -5.11 -34.11 9.04
CA THR A 132 -3.73 -34.47 9.33
C THR A 132 -3.53 -35.93 8.93
N PRO A 133 -2.57 -36.25 8.04
CA PRO A 133 -2.27 -37.62 7.72
C PRO A 133 -1.99 -38.37 9.02
N LYS A 134 -2.80 -39.41 9.26
CA LYS A 134 -2.71 -40.34 10.36
C LYS A 134 -1.25 -40.70 10.59
N ALA A 135 -0.70 -40.27 11.72
CA ALA A 135 0.66 -40.59 12.12
C ALA A 135 0.89 -42.10 11.97
N PRO A 136 2.00 -42.54 11.34
CA PRO A 136 2.36 -43.95 11.34
C PRO A 136 2.60 -44.41 12.79
N PRO A 137 2.30 -45.68 13.13
CA PRO A 137 2.47 -46.20 14.48
C PRO A 137 3.93 -46.11 14.93
N PRO A 138 4.18 -45.98 16.26
CA PRO A 138 5.50 -45.74 16.80
C PRO A 138 6.45 -46.89 16.50
N SER A 139 7.63 -46.53 15.99
CA SER A 139 8.76 -47.42 15.77
C SER A 139 9.22 -48.03 17.09
N GLU A 140 9.32 -49.35 17.09
CA GLU A 140 9.81 -50.20 18.18
C GLU A 140 11.24 -49.80 18.56
N ALA A 141 11.47 -49.57 19.85
CA ALA A 141 12.74 -49.14 20.40
C ALA A 141 13.79 -50.28 20.38
N PRO A 142 15.07 -49.99 20.08
CA PRO A 142 16.14 -50.99 20.17
C PRO A 142 16.63 -51.19 21.61
N PRO A 143 17.07 -52.40 21.99
CA PRO A 143 17.73 -52.64 23.27
C PRO A 143 19.22 -52.24 23.24
N ALA A 144 19.68 -51.60 24.32
CA ALA A 144 21.07 -51.63 24.79
C ALA A 144 21.28 -52.90 25.66
N PRO A 145 22.47 -53.29 26.16
CA PRO A 145 23.78 -52.61 26.18
C PRO A 145 25.02 -53.53 25.93
N GLN A 146 26.24 -52.96 25.86
CA GLN A 146 27.42 -53.45 26.63
C GLN A 146 28.66 -52.54 26.50
N ALA A 147 29.52 -52.63 27.51
CA ALA A 147 30.48 -51.63 27.99
C ALA A 147 31.92 -51.78 27.44
N ALA A 148 32.63 -50.62 27.40
CA ALA A 148 34.02 -50.29 27.82
C ALA A 148 35.15 -51.37 27.77
N PRO A 149 36.47 -51.01 27.55
CA PRO A 149 37.12 -49.92 28.30
C PRO A 149 38.37 -49.18 27.72
N THR A 150 38.69 -48.06 28.41
CA THR A 150 40.01 -47.50 28.84
C THR A 150 41.07 -46.89 27.90
N GLY A 151 41.54 -45.71 28.36
CA GLY A 151 42.87 -45.10 28.16
C GLY A 151 42.76 -43.70 27.54
N GLY A 152 43.26 -42.57 28.08
CA GLY A 152 44.22 -42.26 29.14
C GLY A 152 45.06 -41.05 28.67
N GLY A 153 45.36 -40.07 29.54
CA GLY A 153 46.34 -38.96 29.30
C GLY A 153 45.70 -37.60 28.96
N VAL A 154 45.53 -36.62 29.85
CA VAL A 154 46.51 -35.72 30.56
C VAL A 154 47.07 -34.60 29.63
N ALA A 155 46.73 -33.35 29.97
CA ALA A 155 47.29 -32.08 29.46
C ALA A 155 48.64 -31.75 30.15
N PRO A 156 49.17 -30.50 30.21
CA PRO A 156 49.29 -29.33 29.30
C PRO A 156 50.75 -28.79 29.21
N GLU A 157 51.10 -27.88 28.27
CA GLU A 157 52.23 -26.91 28.38
C GLU A 157 51.91 -25.70 27.47
N THR A 158 51.83 -24.41 27.85
CA THR A 158 52.71 -23.39 28.50
C THR A 158 53.80 -22.75 27.62
N GLY A 159 53.52 -21.52 27.14
CA GLY A 159 54.43 -20.34 27.07
C GLY A 159 55.29 -20.13 25.80
N PRO A 160 56.03 -18.99 25.68
CA PRO A 160 55.58 -17.58 25.82
C PRO A 160 56.24 -16.59 24.81
N SER A 161 55.84 -15.29 24.90
CA SER A 161 56.59 -14.04 24.59
C SER A 161 57.12 -13.80 23.15
N GLU A 162 57.42 -12.62 22.63
CA GLU A 162 57.25 -11.16 22.86
C GLU A 162 57.94 -10.55 21.62
N GLU A 163 57.42 -9.52 20.96
CA GLU A 163 58.27 -8.41 20.46
C GLU A 163 57.43 -7.21 19.98
N SER A 164 58.08 -6.06 19.97
CA SER A 164 57.53 -4.77 20.35
C SER A 164 57.87 -3.66 19.34
N SER A 165 56.86 -2.89 18.90
CA SER A 165 56.86 -1.45 18.45
C SER A 165 57.81 -1.01 17.30
N PRO A 166 57.72 0.22 16.69
CA PRO A 166 56.85 1.39 16.95
C PRO A 166 56.22 2.13 15.73
N SER A 167 55.21 2.98 16.04
CA SER A 167 54.86 4.33 15.52
C SER A 167 54.82 4.69 14.03
N ASP A 168 53.60 5.00 13.54
CA ASP A 168 53.32 6.01 12.51
C ASP A 168 51.95 6.69 12.81
N PRO A 169 51.78 8.03 12.67
CA PRO A 169 50.52 8.71 12.99
C PRO A 169 49.61 8.83 11.74
N PRO A 170 48.32 8.42 11.78
CA PRO A 170 47.40 8.77 10.72
C PRO A 170 46.66 10.09 11.01
N ALA A 171 46.45 10.84 9.93
CA ALA A 171 45.78 12.13 9.80
C ALA A 171 44.39 12.24 10.48
N PRO A 172 43.90 13.47 10.78
CA PRO A 172 42.63 13.68 11.45
C PRO A 172 41.45 13.16 10.61
N SER A 173 40.64 12.30 11.23
CA SER A 173 39.38 11.79 10.66
C SER A 173 38.37 12.93 10.41
N PRO A 174 37.66 12.96 9.28
CA PRO A 174 36.52 13.84 9.11
C PRO A 174 35.40 13.45 10.09
N ALA A 175 34.79 14.47 10.70
CA ALA A 175 33.71 14.34 11.66
C ALA A 175 32.55 13.46 11.14
N PRO A 176 31.89 12.67 12.02
CA PRO A 176 30.72 11.90 11.62
C PRO A 176 29.57 12.82 11.23
N SER A 177 29.10 12.67 9.99
CA SER A 177 27.84 13.24 9.52
C SER A 177 26.69 12.85 10.46
N PRO A 178 25.75 13.76 10.77
CA PRO A 178 24.62 13.45 11.65
C PRO A 178 23.73 12.37 11.02
N ALA A 179 23.46 11.32 11.79
CA ALA A 179 22.55 10.24 11.42
C ALA A 179 21.12 10.79 11.18
N PRO A 180 20.41 10.35 10.13
CA PRO A 180 19.00 10.68 9.96
C PRO A 180 18.21 10.02 11.07
N SER A 181 17.73 10.84 12.01
CA SER A 181 16.85 10.41 13.08
C SER A 181 15.40 10.43 12.58
N GLY A 182 14.72 9.29 12.70
CA GLY A 182 13.26 9.19 12.80
C GLY A 182 12.45 9.45 11.53
N ASP A 183 12.18 8.38 10.78
CA ASP A 183 10.82 7.88 10.44
C ASP A 183 10.90 7.06 9.13
N GLU A 184 11.64 5.95 9.17
CA GLU A 184 11.76 4.98 8.08
C GLU A 184 10.69 3.88 8.14
N SER A 185 9.87 3.85 9.19
CA SER A 185 9.02 2.71 9.57
C SER A 185 7.72 2.51 8.77
N GLN A 186 7.58 3.06 7.56
CA GLN A 186 6.44 2.67 6.68
C GLN A 186 6.64 2.91 5.17
N ARG A 187 7.87 2.80 4.66
CA ARG A 187 8.19 3.11 3.25
C ARG A 187 8.14 1.85 2.37
N ARG A 188 7.02 1.65 1.63
CA ARG A 188 6.71 0.37 0.93
C ARG A 188 7.02 0.33 -0.59
N ALA A 189 7.36 1.44 -1.25
CA ALA A 189 7.62 1.49 -2.70
C ALA A 189 8.94 2.18 -3.09
N ARG A 190 9.65 1.67 -4.12
CA ARG A 190 10.94 2.21 -4.60
C ARG A 190 10.76 3.59 -5.22
N ARG A 191 11.59 4.56 -4.80
CA ARG A 191 11.61 5.95 -5.30
C ARG A 191 12.88 6.21 -6.10
N PHE A 192 12.74 6.94 -7.19
CA PHE A 192 13.87 7.43 -7.98
C PHE A 192 14.06 8.91 -7.72
N ALA A 193 15.29 9.32 -7.38
CA ALA A 193 15.65 10.72 -7.27
C ALA A 193 15.70 11.32 -8.67
N VAL A 194 14.85 12.31 -8.93
CA VAL A 194 14.72 12.97 -10.23
C VAL A 194 14.61 14.48 -9.99
N LYS A 195 14.88 15.29 -11.02
CA LYS A 195 14.50 16.71 -11.04
C LYS A 195 13.56 16.89 -12.23
N LEU A 196 12.27 16.78 -11.97
CA LEU A 196 11.25 16.93 -13.02
C LEU A 196 10.68 18.34 -12.97
N GLU A 197 10.56 18.99 -14.12
CA GLU A 197 9.76 20.20 -14.25
C GLU A 197 8.29 19.82 -14.11
N MET A 198 7.64 20.36 -13.08
CA MET A 198 6.21 20.20 -12.87
C MET A 198 5.50 21.54 -12.97
N GLU A 199 4.40 21.56 -13.70
CA GLU A 199 3.40 22.62 -13.61
C GLU A 199 2.27 22.13 -12.71
N PHE A 200 2.00 22.93 -11.68
CA PHE A 200 0.90 22.67 -10.74
C PHE A 200 -0.15 23.76 -10.93
N ARG A 201 -1.42 23.36 -11.13
CA ARG A 201 -2.52 24.33 -11.21
C ARG A 201 -3.32 24.31 -9.91
N THR A 202 -3.37 25.47 -9.26
CA THR A 202 -4.39 25.80 -8.26
C THR A 202 -5.30 26.91 -8.80
N GLU A 203 -6.41 27.21 -8.13
CA GLU A 203 -7.36 28.27 -8.56
C GLU A 203 -6.73 29.67 -8.63
N LEU A 204 -5.55 29.89 -8.04
CA LEU A 204 -4.94 31.21 -7.89
C LEU A 204 -3.55 31.39 -8.49
N ASP A 205 -2.76 30.33 -8.77
CA ASP A 205 -1.39 30.51 -9.27
C ASP A 205 -0.82 29.36 -10.13
N PHE A 206 0.08 29.75 -11.05
CA PHE A 206 0.93 28.87 -11.87
C PHE A 206 2.33 28.81 -11.25
N VAL A 207 2.77 27.64 -10.77
CA VAL A 207 4.14 27.49 -10.23
C VAL A 207 4.85 26.34 -10.94
N ARG A 208 6.02 26.64 -11.54
CA ARG A 208 6.97 25.64 -12.06
C ARG A 208 7.85 25.17 -10.91
N GLU A 209 7.73 23.92 -10.52
CA GLU A 209 8.44 23.36 -9.36
C GLU A 209 9.19 22.09 -9.71
N HIS A 210 10.14 21.71 -8.86
CA HIS A 210 10.95 20.51 -9.05
C HIS A 210 10.47 19.37 -8.15
N ALA A 211 10.01 18.27 -8.76
CA ALA A 211 9.82 17.01 -8.02
C ALA A 211 11.19 16.49 -7.57
N LEU A 212 11.35 16.13 -6.30
CA LEU A 212 12.58 15.56 -5.74
C LEU A 212 12.65 14.04 -5.95
N ASN A 213 11.47 13.39 -5.97
CA ASN A 213 11.35 11.97 -6.20
C ASN A 213 10.04 11.65 -6.90
N ILE A 214 10.05 10.54 -7.65
CA ILE A 214 8.87 9.96 -8.28
C ILE A 214 8.81 8.47 -7.99
N SER A 215 7.59 7.97 -7.83
CA SER A 215 7.27 6.56 -7.69
C SER A 215 5.98 6.26 -8.44
N ASN A 216 5.64 4.98 -8.49
CA ASN A 216 4.42 4.51 -9.14
C ASN A 216 3.12 4.94 -8.43
N GLY A 217 3.20 5.33 -7.15
CA GLY A 217 2.06 5.77 -6.35
C GLY A 217 1.96 7.28 -6.15
N GLY A 218 3.01 8.03 -6.48
CA GLY A 218 3.06 9.46 -6.15
C GLY A 218 4.46 10.06 -6.23
N LEU A 219 4.54 11.34 -5.89
CA LEU A 219 5.74 12.14 -5.98
C LEU A 219 5.85 13.14 -4.82
N PHE A 220 7.05 13.61 -4.54
CA PHE A 220 7.27 14.72 -3.60
C PHE A 220 7.79 15.95 -4.34
N VAL A 221 7.09 17.07 -4.21
CA VAL A 221 7.47 18.35 -4.80
C VAL A 221 8.08 19.22 -3.72
N ARG A 222 9.31 19.70 -3.94
CA ARG A 222 9.83 20.83 -3.18
C ARG A 222 9.24 22.08 -3.80
N THR A 223 8.50 22.85 -3.03
CA THR A 223 7.81 24.05 -3.50
C THR A 223 7.74 25.05 -2.34
N ALA A 224 7.43 26.32 -2.58
CA ALA A 224 7.02 27.24 -1.51
C ALA A 224 5.50 27.20 -1.29
N HIS A 225 4.75 26.75 -2.29
CA HIS A 225 3.29 26.65 -2.23
C HIS A 225 2.90 25.40 -1.41
N ARG A 226 1.96 25.56 -0.47
CA ARG A 226 1.53 24.52 0.47
C ARG A 226 0.02 24.37 0.37
N PRO A 227 -0.51 23.68 -0.67
CA PRO A 227 -1.93 23.37 -0.68
C PRO A 227 -2.29 22.57 0.58
N PRO A 228 -3.51 22.75 1.12
CA PRO A 228 -3.93 22.04 2.32
C PRO A 228 -3.80 20.52 2.17
N GLN A 229 -3.50 19.84 3.28
CA GLN A 229 -3.62 18.38 3.31
C GLN A 229 -5.05 17.95 2.92
N ASP A 230 -5.16 16.80 2.25
CA ASP A 230 -6.41 16.25 1.73
C ASP A 230 -7.05 17.06 0.57
N SER A 231 -6.36 18.09 0.06
CA SER A 231 -6.77 18.81 -1.15
C SER A 231 -6.37 18.06 -2.42
N VAL A 232 -7.19 18.20 -3.48
CA VAL A 232 -6.91 17.65 -4.81
C VAL A 232 -6.32 18.73 -5.69
N VAL A 233 -5.32 18.33 -6.47
CA VAL A 233 -4.51 19.21 -7.28
C VAL A 233 -4.23 18.58 -8.64
N THR A 234 -4.14 19.40 -9.67
CA THR A 234 -3.80 18.95 -11.03
C THR A 234 -2.29 19.04 -11.22
N VAL A 235 -1.70 17.93 -11.65
CA VAL A 235 -0.27 17.82 -11.96
C VAL A 235 -0.08 17.71 -13.47
N ASP A 236 0.82 18.50 -14.04
CA ASP A 236 1.41 18.30 -15.37
C ASP A 236 2.93 18.16 -15.18
N VAL A 237 3.42 16.93 -15.29
CA VAL A 237 4.83 16.60 -15.12
C VAL A 237 5.46 16.42 -16.49
N LYS A 238 6.45 17.26 -16.81
CA LYS A 238 7.26 17.08 -18.01
C LYS A 238 8.41 16.11 -17.71
N LEU A 239 8.39 14.97 -18.37
CA LEU A 239 9.42 13.95 -18.25
C LEU A 239 10.64 14.28 -19.14
N PRO A 240 11.87 13.84 -18.79
CA PRO A 240 13.08 14.13 -19.57
C PRO A 240 13.06 13.55 -20.97
N ASN A 241 12.27 12.50 -21.20
CA ASN A 241 12.05 11.88 -22.50
C ASN A 241 11.08 12.67 -23.41
N GLY A 242 10.64 13.87 -22.97
CA GLY A 242 9.74 14.75 -23.72
C GLY A 242 8.25 14.43 -23.54
N GLN A 243 7.90 13.32 -22.86
CA GLN A 243 6.52 12.97 -22.54
C GLN A 243 5.99 13.84 -21.39
N ARG A 244 4.66 13.92 -21.27
CA ARG A 244 3.98 14.60 -20.17
C ARG A 244 3.08 13.63 -19.41
N LEU A 245 3.10 13.72 -18.09
CA LEU A 245 2.14 13.05 -17.22
C LEU A 245 1.16 14.10 -16.69
N GLN A 246 -0.07 14.06 -17.20
CA GLN A 246 -1.12 14.93 -16.72
C GLN A 246 -2.15 14.12 -15.94
N GLY A 247 -2.50 14.56 -14.73
CA GLY A 247 -3.50 13.86 -13.91
C GLY A 247 -3.85 14.63 -12.64
N GLU A 248 -4.73 14.03 -11.84
CA GLU A 248 -5.10 14.54 -10.51
C GLU A 248 -4.32 13.80 -9.43
N ALA A 249 -3.95 14.52 -8.37
CA ALA A 249 -3.27 13.97 -7.21
C ALA A 249 -3.87 14.53 -5.91
N LEU A 250 -3.79 13.74 -4.84
CA LEU A 250 -4.18 14.14 -3.48
C LEU A 250 -2.94 14.57 -2.70
N VAL A 251 -3.05 15.69 -1.98
CA VAL A 251 -2.03 16.10 -1.00
C VAL A 251 -2.12 15.20 0.24
N VAL A 252 -1.16 14.28 0.38
CA VAL A 252 -1.14 13.32 1.49
C VAL A 252 -0.25 13.76 2.65
N HIS A 253 0.70 14.65 2.41
CA HIS A 253 1.62 15.14 3.43
C HIS A 253 2.16 16.53 3.04
N VAL A 254 2.30 17.41 4.03
CA VAL A 254 2.83 18.76 3.85
C VAL A 254 3.99 18.95 4.83
N VAL A 255 5.17 19.28 4.31
CA VAL A 255 6.37 19.57 5.10
C VAL A 255 6.58 21.08 5.10
N ASP A 256 6.36 21.70 6.26
CA ASP A 256 6.50 23.14 6.43
C ASP A 256 7.91 23.53 6.93
N GLU A 257 8.90 23.29 6.07
CA GLU A 257 10.27 23.71 6.29
C GLU A 257 10.69 24.76 5.26
N GLN A 258 11.35 25.82 5.72
CA GLN A 258 11.62 27.00 4.91
C GLN A 258 12.51 26.73 3.68
N TYR A 259 13.40 25.75 3.78
CA TYR A 259 14.31 25.38 2.69
C TYR A 259 14.01 24.00 2.14
N THR A 260 13.72 23.01 2.99
CA THR A 260 13.53 21.61 2.60
C THR A 260 12.07 21.19 2.48
N GLY A 261 11.15 22.10 2.76
CA GLY A 261 9.73 21.84 2.76
C GLY A 261 9.16 21.56 1.38
N GLY A 262 8.00 20.92 1.38
CA GLY A 262 7.36 20.48 0.17
C GLY A 262 6.06 19.76 0.43
N VAL A 263 5.57 19.10 -0.61
CA VAL A 263 4.25 18.46 -0.62
C VAL A 263 4.39 17.06 -1.17
N GLY A 264 3.89 16.08 -0.42
CA GLY A 264 3.72 14.70 -0.87
C GLY A 264 2.38 14.56 -1.58
N LEU A 265 2.43 14.08 -2.83
CA LEU A 265 1.27 13.87 -3.69
C LEU A 265 1.08 12.38 -3.94
N ALA A 266 -0.16 11.89 -3.82
CA ALA A 266 -0.56 10.56 -4.25
C ALA A 266 -1.41 10.67 -5.52
N PHE A 267 -1.05 9.93 -6.58
CA PHE A 267 -1.81 9.98 -7.84
C PHE A 267 -3.19 9.33 -7.66
N LEU A 268 -4.24 10.00 -8.14
CA LEU A 268 -5.61 9.49 -8.10
C LEU A 268 -6.01 8.76 -9.39
N SER A 269 -5.26 8.96 -10.48
CA SER A 269 -5.63 8.49 -11.81
C SER A 269 -5.66 6.96 -11.92
N ASP A 270 -6.74 6.44 -12.50
CA ASP A 270 -6.87 5.09 -13.03
C ASP A 270 -6.70 5.04 -14.56
N ASP A 271 -6.24 6.14 -15.17
CA ASP A 271 -6.00 6.24 -16.61
C ASP A 271 -4.86 5.29 -17.02
N ALA A 272 -5.16 4.41 -17.97
CA ALA A 272 -4.24 3.40 -18.47
C ALA A 272 -3.04 4.02 -19.21
N THR A 273 -3.24 5.14 -19.91
CA THR A 273 -2.19 5.88 -20.62
C THR A 273 -1.26 6.59 -19.64
N PHE A 274 -1.81 7.23 -18.61
CA PHE A 274 -1.04 7.80 -17.51
C PHE A 274 -0.19 6.72 -16.84
N SER A 275 -0.83 5.60 -16.49
CA SER A 275 -0.18 4.48 -15.82
C SER A 275 0.93 3.87 -16.67
N ALA A 276 0.69 3.63 -17.96
CA ALA A 276 1.67 3.05 -18.88
C ALA A 276 2.85 3.99 -19.15
N THR A 277 2.60 5.29 -19.26
CA THR A 277 3.65 6.30 -19.47
C THR A 277 4.53 6.41 -18.23
N LEU A 278 3.93 6.43 -17.04
CA LEU A 278 4.67 6.42 -15.77
C LEU A 278 5.49 5.13 -15.61
N ASP A 279 4.90 3.96 -15.88
CA ASP A 279 5.60 2.67 -15.79
C ASP A 279 6.79 2.60 -16.76
N GLY A 280 6.60 3.02 -18.01
CA GLY A 280 7.65 3.05 -19.02
C GLY A 280 8.82 3.95 -18.61
N TYR A 281 8.52 5.12 -18.04
CA TYR A 281 9.56 6.03 -17.54
C TYR A 281 10.28 5.48 -16.30
N LEU A 282 9.57 4.89 -15.34
CA LEU A 282 10.19 4.27 -14.17
C LEU A 282 11.08 3.08 -14.56
N ALA A 283 10.69 2.32 -15.59
CA ALA A 283 11.50 1.24 -16.14
C ALA A 283 12.78 1.76 -16.79
N SER A 284 12.74 2.89 -17.53
CA SER A 284 13.95 3.47 -18.13
C SER A 284 14.95 3.94 -17.06
N LEU A 285 14.48 4.54 -15.97
CA LEU A 285 15.33 4.92 -14.83
C LEU A 285 15.95 3.72 -14.10
N ALA A 286 15.27 2.57 -14.10
CA ALA A 286 15.80 1.34 -13.53
C ALA A 286 16.88 0.70 -14.43
N GLY A 287 16.76 0.86 -15.75
CA GLY A 287 17.71 0.35 -16.74
C GLY A 287 18.99 1.18 -16.89
N GLU A 288 18.96 2.50 -16.64
CA GLU A 288 20.15 3.38 -16.68
C GLU A 288 21.16 3.14 -15.54
N LYS A 289 20.85 2.28 -14.56
CA LYS A 289 21.74 1.94 -13.44
C LYS A 289 22.54 0.64 -13.63
N ALA A 290 22.62 0.10 -14.85
CA ALA A 290 23.43 -1.07 -15.19
C ALA A 290 24.78 -0.68 -15.81
#